data_AF-A0A7I8VTJ3-F1
#
_entry.id   AF-A0A7I8VTJ3-F1
#
_cell.length_a   1.000
_cell.length_b   1.000
_cell.length_c   1.000
_cell.angle_alpha   90.00
_cell.angle_beta   90.00
_cell.angle_gamma   90.00
#
_symmetry.space_group_name_H-M   'P 1'
#
loop_
_entity.id
_entity.type
_entity.pdbx_description
1 polymer ?
#
loop_
_entity_poly.entity_id
_entity_poly.type
_entity_poly.pdbx_seq_one_letter_code
_entity_poly.pdbx_strand_id
1 'polypeptide(L)'
;MGQVLIRKRLHESSQEFTDLDKLPPEVAIGILSHLNATDLCLAGCVWQHLANDQILWKGVCRSEFGFSPTGDLKASEYKRIFLQLDEATLTFNANPENGINYLLRYGLIENVPSQIAEFLYRNRKIHWRRRRDYLQKRPDVLQEIIGLENFKNLFLPNALRKFFAKNRPTNDRGEYLHLLIDAFSKRFSTCNPNLNINPEAIYVICFSLILLSVDLSSPHIRNKMSKREFIKNTKRAASIDEEFCGHLYDNIYLVGHVAPTDL
;
A
#
# COMPACT_ATOMS: atom_id res chain seq x y z
N MET A 1 -6.14 -20.87 -71.90
CA MET A 1 -5.33 -21.63 -70.92
C MET A 1 -4.79 -20.65 -69.89
N GLY A 2 -5.04 -20.88 -68.59
CA GLY A 2 -4.43 -20.08 -67.52
C GLY A 2 -5.35 -19.21 -66.66
N GLN A 3 -6.54 -19.69 -66.26
CA GLN A 3 -6.98 -19.40 -64.88
C GLN A 3 -6.05 -20.17 -63.94
N VAL A 4 -5.86 -19.70 -62.70
CA VAL A 4 -5.70 -20.48 -61.44
C VAL A 4 -4.69 -19.82 -60.48
N LEU A 5 -5.24 -19.41 -59.31
CA LEU A 5 -4.62 -19.37 -57.97
C LEU A 5 -3.57 -18.32 -57.60
N ILE A 6 -3.94 -17.05 -57.39
CA ILE A 6 -3.41 -16.27 -56.23
C ILE A 6 -4.45 -15.23 -55.75
N ARG A 7 -5.63 -15.67 -55.28
CA ARG A 7 -6.56 -14.77 -54.55
C ARG A 7 -7.53 -15.51 -53.62
N LYS A 8 -7.13 -16.68 -53.13
CA LYS A 8 -7.84 -17.44 -52.08
C LYS A 8 -6.83 -18.09 -51.15
N ARG A 9 -6.46 -17.39 -50.08
CA ARG A 9 -6.06 -17.93 -48.76
C ARG A 9 -5.61 -16.79 -47.84
N LEU A 10 -6.59 -16.04 -47.35
CA LEU A 10 -6.56 -15.43 -46.03
C LEU A 10 -8.00 -15.56 -45.48
N HIS A 11 -8.48 -16.79 -45.42
CA HIS A 11 -9.70 -17.14 -44.72
C HIS A 11 -9.35 -18.38 -43.92
N GLU A 12 -8.89 -18.14 -42.70
CA GLU A 12 -8.48 -19.07 -41.63
C GLU A 12 -7.60 -18.22 -40.70
N SER A 13 -7.99 -17.72 -39.54
CA SER A 13 -9.15 -17.90 -38.68
C SER A 13 -9.37 -16.57 -37.96
N SER A 14 -10.28 -15.73 -38.44
CA SER A 14 -10.82 -14.67 -37.58
C SER A 14 -11.66 -15.38 -36.52
N GLN A 15 -11.09 -15.63 -35.34
CA GLN A 15 -11.90 -15.89 -34.16
C GLN A 15 -12.76 -14.63 -33.99
N GLU A 16 -13.95 -14.63 -34.58
CA GLU A 16 -14.96 -13.65 -34.24
C GLU A 16 -15.16 -13.79 -32.73
N PHE A 17 -14.80 -12.75 -32.00
CA PHE A 17 -15.16 -12.68 -30.59
C PHE A 17 -16.69 -12.81 -30.52
N THR A 18 -17.17 -13.86 -29.86
CA THR A 18 -18.58 -14.02 -29.59
C THR A 18 -19.05 -12.79 -28.83
N ASP A 19 -20.04 -12.10 -29.40
CA ASP A 19 -20.68 -10.95 -28.77
C ASP A 19 -21.17 -11.33 -27.36
N LEU A 20 -20.83 -10.53 -26.35
CA LEU A 20 -21.16 -10.82 -24.96
C LEU A 20 -22.67 -10.90 -24.72
N ASP A 21 -23.47 -10.20 -25.53
CA ASP A 21 -24.93 -10.26 -25.48
C ASP A 21 -25.49 -11.64 -25.85
N LYS A 22 -24.69 -12.49 -26.50
CA LYS A 22 -25.05 -13.88 -26.84
C LYS A 22 -24.73 -14.86 -25.73
N LEU A 23 -24.01 -14.43 -24.68
CA LEU A 23 -23.65 -15.27 -23.55
C LEU A 23 -24.68 -15.12 -22.42
N PRO A 24 -24.80 -16.10 -21.52
CA PRO A 24 -25.53 -15.92 -20.27
C PRO A 24 -25.00 -14.68 -19.52
N PRO A 25 -25.88 -13.84 -18.93
CA PRO A 25 -25.47 -12.60 -18.26
C PRO A 25 -24.39 -12.81 -17.20
N GLU A 26 -24.44 -13.93 -16.47
CA GLU A 26 -23.47 -14.28 -15.43
C GLU A 26 -22.07 -14.50 -16.00
N VAL A 27 -21.99 -15.10 -17.20
CA VAL A 27 -20.72 -15.33 -17.91
C VAL A 27 -20.18 -14.01 -18.45
N ALA A 28 -21.05 -13.19 -19.07
CA ALA A 28 -20.66 -11.89 -19.59
C ALA A 28 -20.17 -10.95 -18.47
N ILE A 29 -20.90 -10.86 -17.36
CA ILE A 29 -20.48 -10.12 -16.16
C ILE A 29 -19.19 -10.70 -15.59
N GLY A 30 -19.05 -12.03 -15.55
CA GLY A 30 -17.81 -12.69 -15.13
C GLY A 30 -16.60 -12.21 -15.94
N ILE A 31 -16.73 -12.14 -17.28
CA ILE A 31 -15.68 -11.63 -18.16
C ILE A 31 -15.40 -10.15 -17.87
N LEU A 32 -16.44 -9.31 -17.82
CA LEU A 32 -16.30 -7.87 -17.58
C LEU A 32 -15.75 -7.54 -16.19
N SER A 33 -15.88 -8.43 -15.20
CA SER A 33 -15.37 -8.24 -13.84
C SER A 33 -13.83 -8.17 -13.76
N HIS A 34 -13.14 -8.58 -14.82
CA HIS A 34 -11.69 -8.47 -14.93
C HIS A 34 -11.21 -7.12 -15.50
N LEU A 35 -12.13 -6.27 -15.95
CA LEU A 35 -11.81 -4.94 -16.47
C LEU A 35 -11.63 -3.93 -15.33
N ASN A 36 -10.74 -2.96 -15.53
CA ASN A 36 -10.67 -1.78 -14.66
C ASN A 36 -11.80 -0.81 -15.01
N ALA A 37 -11.97 0.26 -14.23
CA ALA A 37 -13.05 1.22 -14.43
C ALA A 37 -13.04 1.90 -15.82
N THR A 38 -11.86 2.19 -16.37
CA THR A 38 -11.72 2.83 -17.68
C THR A 38 -12.17 1.89 -18.79
N ASP A 39 -11.69 0.64 -18.76
CA ASP A 39 -12.06 -0.38 -19.74
C ASP A 39 -13.54 -0.74 -19.63
N LEU A 40 -14.11 -0.74 -18.42
CA LEU A 40 -15.54 -0.96 -18.19
C LEU A 40 -16.39 0.20 -18.76
N CYS A 41 -15.94 1.45 -18.65
CA CYS A 41 -16.57 2.59 -19.31
C CYS A 41 -16.56 2.45 -20.84
N LEU A 42 -15.43 2.01 -21.43
CA LEU A 42 -15.32 1.76 -22.87
C LEU A 42 -16.21 0.59 -23.31
N ALA A 43 -16.24 -0.50 -22.54
CA ALA A 43 -17.14 -1.62 -22.76
C ALA A 43 -18.61 -1.18 -22.76
N GLY A 44 -18.97 -0.21 -21.91
CA GLY A 44 -20.31 0.37 -21.87
C GLY A 44 -20.73 1.14 -23.12
N CYS A 45 -19.81 1.50 -24.02
CA CYS A 45 -20.16 2.05 -25.34
C CYS A 45 -20.74 1.00 -26.30
N VAL A 46 -20.51 -0.30 -26.01
CA VAL A 46 -20.99 -1.43 -26.81
C VAL A 46 -22.04 -2.22 -26.03
N TRP A 47 -21.73 -2.60 -24.78
CA TRP A 47 -22.55 -3.43 -23.91
C TRP A 47 -23.11 -2.62 -22.73
N GLN A 48 -23.96 -1.64 -23.02
CA GLN A 48 -24.41 -0.67 -22.01
C GLN A 48 -25.07 -1.31 -20.79
N HIS A 49 -25.91 -2.34 -20.97
CA HIS A 49 -26.63 -2.97 -19.87
C HIS A 49 -25.73 -3.88 -19.02
N LEU A 50 -24.75 -4.56 -19.64
CA LEU A 50 -23.80 -5.44 -18.95
C LEU A 50 -22.73 -4.63 -18.22
N ALA A 51 -22.14 -3.63 -18.86
CA ALA A 51 -21.03 -2.87 -18.30
C ALA A 51 -21.46 -1.85 -17.22
N ASN A 52 -22.73 -1.49 -17.15
CA ASN A 52 -23.28 -0.65 -16.07
C ASN A 52 -23.91 -1.48 -14.93
N ASP A 53 -23.67 -2.79 -14.91
CA ASP A 53 -24.16 -3.66 -13.85
C ASP A 53 -23.63 -3.25 -12.46
N GLN A 54 -24.50 -3.31 -11.45
CA GLN A 54 -24.18 -2.85 -10.09
C GLN A 54 -23.12 -3.72 -9.41
N ILE A 55 -23.06 -5.02 -9.71
CA ILE A 55 -22.08 -5.94 -9.12
C ILE A 55 -20.68 -5.61 -9.62
N LEU A 56 -20.55 -5.30 -10.92
CA LEU A 56 -19.28 -4.87 -11.51
C LEU A 56 -18.76 -3.60 -10.83
N TRP A 57 -19.55 -2.53 -10.82
CA TRP A 57 -19.12 -1.26 -10.23
C TRP A 57 -18.89 -1.36 -8.73
N LYS A 58 -19.66 -2.18 -8.00
CA LYS A 58 -19.37 -2.49 -6.59
C LYS A 58 -18.03 -3.19 -6.41
N GLY A 59 -17.73 -4.17 -7.27
CA GLY A 59 -16.45 -4.88 -7.29
C GLY A 59 -15.28 -3.95 -7.56
N VAL A 60 -15.42 -3.07 -8.55
CA VAL A 60 -14.44 -2.04 -8.89
C VAL A 60 -14.21 -1.10 -7.71
N CYS A 61 -15.26 -0.53 -7.11
CA CYS A 61 -15.14 0.34 -5.92
C CYS A 61 -14.40 -0.34 -4.76
N ARG A 62 -14.72 -1.61 -4.48
CA ARG A 62 -14.07 -2.38 -3.42
C ARG A 62 -12.60 -2.65 -3.73
N SER A 63 -12.28 -2.99 -4.98
CA SER A 63 -10.92 -3.35 -5.39
C SER A 63 -9.98 -2.15 -5.47
N GLU A 64 -10.45 -1.01 -6.01
CA GLU A 64 -9.64 0.19 -6.19
C GLU A 64 -9.55 1.04 -4.92
N PHE A 65 -10.62 1.13 -4.12
CA PHE A 65 -10.69 2.06 -2.99
C PHE A 65 -10.86 1.38 -1.62
N GLY A 66 -11.02 0.05 -1.57
CA GLY A 66 -11.39 -0.62 -0.32
C GLY A 66 -12.79 -0.26 0.19
N PHE A 67 -13.61 0.37 -0.66
CA PHE A 67 -14.90 0.90 -0.26
C PHE A 67 -15.89 -0.23 0.05
N SER A 68 -16.57 -0.11 1.19
CA SER A 68 -17.65 -1.00 1.60
C SER A 68 -18.91 -0.17 1.91
N PRO A 69 -20.01 -0.35 1.16
CA PRO A 69 -21.21 0.45 1.32
C PRO A 69 -21.90 0.15 2.66
N THR A 70 -22.25 1.21 3.39
CA THR A 70 -23.02 1.17 4.64
C THR A 70 -24.36 1.88 4.47
N GLY A 71 -25.38 1.46 5.23
CA GLY A 71 -26.71 2.08 5.21
C GLY A 71 -27.31 2.24 3.80
N ASP A 72 -27.78 3.44 3.50
CA ASP A 72 -28.47 3.82 2.27
C ASP A 72 -27.61 3.71 1.00
N LEU A 73 -26.28 3.73 1.14
CA LEU A 73 -25.37 3.56 0.01
C LEU A 73 -25.45 2.18 -0.64
N LYS A 74 -26.02 1.19 0.06
CA LYS A 74 -26.24 -0.15 -0.51
C LYS A 74 -27.18 -0.15 -1.71
N ALA A 75 -28.14 0.79 -1.73
CA ALA A 75 -29.12 0.96 -2.80
C ALA A 75 -28.71 2.02 -3.84
N SER A 76 -27.57 2.68 -3.64
CA SER A 76 -27.07 3.71 -4.55
C SER A 76 -26.41 3.09 -5.79
N GLU A 77 -26.37 3.86 -6.87
CA GLU A 77 -25.70 3.47 -8.10
C GLU A 77 -24.17 3.44 -7.91
N TYR A 78 -23.56 2.26 -7.95
CA TYR A 78 -22.13 2.11 -7.67
C TYR A 78 -21.22 2.82 -8.68
N LYS A 79 -21.67 2.98 -9.94
CA LYS A 79 -20.94 3.79 -10.93
C LYS A 79 -20.83 5.24 -10.50
N ARG A 80 -21.91 5.82 -9.96
CA ARG A 80 -21.89 7.17 -9.40
C ARG A 80 -20.98 7.26 -8.17
N ILE A 81 -21.05 6.29 -7.27
CA ILE A 81 -20.15 6.20 -6.11
C ILE A 81 -18.68 6.15 -6.56
N PHE A 82 -18.37 5.34 -7.58
CA PHE A 82 -17.03 5.25 -8.15
C PHE A 82 -16.52 6.63 -8.58
N LEU A 83 -17.33 7.38 -9.34
CA LEU A 83 -16.95 8.71 -9.81
C LEU A 83 -16.70 9.67 -8.63
N GLN A 84 -17.49 9.60 -7.56
CA GLN A 84 -17.28 10.42 -6.37
C GLN A 84 -16.01 10.01 -5.61
N LEU A 85 -15.67 8.73 -5.54
CA LEU A 85 -14.42 8.24 -4.93
C LEU A 85 -13.20 8.68 -5.76
N ASP A 86 -13.30 8.65 -7.09
CA ASP A 86 -12.25 9.11 -8.00
C ASP A 86 -12.06 10.63 -7.89
N GLU A 87 -13.15 11.42 -7.86
CA GLU A 87 -13.11 12.86 -7.62
C GLU A 87 -12.50 13.20 -6.25
N ALA A 88 -12.87 12.48 -5.20
CA ALA A 88 -12.28 12.63 -3.88
C ALA A 88 -10.77 12.35 -3.88
N THR A 89 -10.32 11.39 -4.70
CA THR A 89 -8.90 11.05 -4.86
C THR A 89 -8.13 12.18 -5.52
N LEU A 90 -8.67 12.75 -6.60
CA LEU A 90 -8.10 13.92 -7.26
C LEU A 90 -8.05 15.11 -6.29
N THR A 91 -9.12 15.33 -5.54
CA THR A 91 -9.22 16.39 -4.53
C THR A 91 -8.19 16.19 -3.42
N PHE A 92 -8.01 14.97 -2.92
CA PHE A 92 -6.99 14.63 -1.91
C PHE A 92 -5.57 14.92 -2.41
N ASN A 93 -5.28 14.60 -3.68
CA ASN A 93 -4.00 14.86 -4.30
C ASN A 93 -3.71 16.37 -4.46
N ALA A 94 -4.75 17.19 -4.63
CA ALA A 94 -4.63 18.65 -4.58
C ALA A 94 -4.47 19.17 -3.15
N ASN A 95 -5.38 18.78 -2.24
CA ASN A 95 -5.38 19.12 -0.82
C ASN A 95 -5.96 17.96 0.01
N PRO A 96 -5.17 17.33 0.90
CA PRO A 96 -5.60 16.15 1.66
C PRO A 96 -6.84 16.37 2.53
N GLU A 97 -6.93 17.52 3.21
CA GLU A 97 -8.06 17.84 4.09
C GLU A 97 -9.35 17.95 3.28
N ASN A 98 -9.30 18.62 2.14
CA ASN A 98 -10.47 18.77 1.26
C ASN A 98 -10.92 17.41 0.69
N GLY A 99 -9.98 16.54 0.33
CA GLY A 99 -10.30 15.20 -0.17
C GLY A 99 -11.02 14.33 0.86
N ILE A 100 -10.54 14.32 2.11
CA ILE A 100 -11.21 13.60 3.19
C ILE A 100 -12.56 14.25 3.53
N ASN A 101 -12.62 15.58 3.62
CA ASN A 101 -13.88 16.30 3.87
C ASN A 101 -14.93 16.04 2.78
N TYR A 102 -14.50 15.89 1.52
CA TYR A 102 -15.39 15.49 0.44
C TYR A 102 -16.00 14.10 0.71
N LEU A 103 -15.17 13.11 1.05
CA LEU A 103 -15.65 11.75 1.36
C LEU A 103 -16.65 11.75 2.52
N LEU A 104 -16.34 12.49 3.60
CA LEU A 104 -17.20 12.64 4.77
C LEU A 104 -18.54 13.32 4.42
N ARG A 105 -18.49 14.41 3.64
CA ARG A 105 -19.68 15.18 3.27
C ARG A 105 -20.68 14.36 2.45
N TYR A 106 -20.19 13.50 1.55
CA TYR A 106 -21.03 12.63 0.74
C TYR A 106 -21.35 11.29 1.42
N GLY A 107 -20.92 11.10 2.68
CA GLY A 107 -21.17 9.89 3.45
C GLY A 107 -20.43 8.65 2.93
N LEU A 108 -19.41 8.82 2.09
CA LEU A 108 -18.66 7.71 1.46
C LEU A 108 -17.77 6.99 2.47
N ILE A 109 -17.28 7.71 3.48
CA ILE A 109 -16.62 7.14 4.65
C ILE A 109 -17.09 7.91 5.88
N GLU A 110 -16.94 7.32 7.05
CA GLU A 110 -17.11 7.99 8.33
C GLU A 110 -15.76 8.56 8.82
N ASN A 111 -15.79 9.51 9.77
CA ASN A 111 -14.58 10.05 10.39
C ASN A 111 -14.01 9.08 11.44
N VAL A 112 -13.80 7.84 11.01
CA VAL A 112 -13.22 6.75 11.80
C VAL A 112 -11.83 6.46 11.23
N PRO A 113 -10.77 6.42 12.06
CA PRO A 113 -9.40 6.26 11.58
C PRO A 113 -9.19 5.03 10.69
N SER A 114 -9.84 3.90 11.02
CA SER A 114 -9.72 2.65 10.26
C SER A 114 -10.34 2.74 8.86
N GLN A 115 -11.46 3.44 8.69
CA GLN A 115 -12.08 3.65 7.38
C GLN A 115 -11.24 4.58 6.50
N ILE A 116 -10.74 5.68 7.08
CA ILE A 116 -9.83 6.59 6.38
C ILE A 116 -8.56 5.84 5.98
N ALA A 117 -8.00 5.03 6.87
CA ALA A 117 -6.81 4.22 6.61
C ALA A 117 -7.02 3.22 5.47
N GLU A 118 -8.13 2.48 5.45
CA GLU A 118 -8.42 1.51 4.39
C GLU A 118 -8.50 2.21 3.02
N PHE A 119 -9.19 3.36 2.95
CA PHE A 119 -9.25 4.17 1.73
C PHE A 119 -7.85 4.62 1.27
N LEU A 120 -7.08 5.24 2.18
CA LEU A 120 -5.74 5.75 1.86
C LEU A 120 -4.73 4.64 1.52
N TYR A 121 -4.94 3.43 2.05
CA TYR A 121 -4.06 2.28 1.85
C TYR A 121 -4.35 1.56 0.53
N ARG A 122 -5.63 1.34 0.21
CA ARG A 122 -6.07 0.61 -1.00
C ARG A 122 -5.94 1.44 -2.26
N ASN A 123 -6.19 2.74 -2.15
CA ASN A 123 -6.20 3.65 -3.28
C ASN A 123 -4.79 3.93 -3.82
N ARG A 124 -4.45 3.26 -4.92
CA ARG A 124 -3.13 3.36 -5.57
C ARG A 124 -2.89 4.70 -6.26
N LYS A 125 -3.94 5.48 -6.53
CA LYS A 125 -3.83 6.79 -7.21
C LYS A 125 -3.48 7.92 -6.24
N ILE A 126 -3.44 7.66 -4.93
CA ILE A 126 -3.05 8.67 -3.94
C ILE A 126 -1.56 8.96 -4.01
N HIS A 127 -1.23 10.24 -4.12
CA HIS A 127 0.13 10.72 -4.18
C HIS A 127 0.81 10.59 -2.82
N TRP A 128 1.95 9.89 -2.78
CA TRP A 128 2.64 9.55 -1.53
C TRP A 128 3.00 10.76 -0.66
N ARG A 129 3.42 11.90 -1.26
CA ARG A 129 3.73 13.12 -0.49
C ARG A 129 2.49 13.66 0.22
N ARG A 130 1.33 13.65 -0.46
CA ARG A 130 0.06 14.15 0.08
C ARG A 130 -0.45 13.26 1.20
N ARG A 131 -0.36 11.94 1.02
CA ARG A 131 -0.61 10.96 2.07
C ARG A 131 0.26 11.23 3.29
N ARG A 132 1.57 11.39 3.10
CA ARG A 132 2.51 11.69 4.19
C ARG A 132 2.14 12.97 4.94
N ASP A 133 1.92 14.06 4.23
CA ASP A 133 1.60 15.37 4.83
C ASP A 133 0.29 15.30 5.66
N TYR A 134 -0.67 14.47 5.24
CA TYR A 134 -1.88 14.20 6.01
C TYR A 134 -1.61 13.36 7.27
N LEU A 135 -0.85 12.27 7.12
CA LEU A 135 -0.54 11.35 8.23
C LEU A 135 0.31 11.99 9.33
N GLN A 136 1.08 13.03 9.01
CA GLN A 136 1.77 13.84 10.02
C GLN A 136 0.80 14.55 10.97
N LYS A 137 -0.38 14.93 10.50
CA LYS A 137 -1.42 15.60 11.31
C LYS A 137 -2.39 14.63 11.96
N ARG A 138 -2.49 13.40 11.42
CA ARG A 138 -3.42 12.34 11.85
C ARG A 138 -2.64 11.06 12.20
N PRO A 139 -1.91 11.05 13.32
CA PRO A 139 -1.14 9.87 13.76
C PRO A 139 -2.04 8.67 14.11
N ASP A 140 -3.30 8.92 14.49
CA ASP A 140 -4.35 7.92 14.65
C ASP A 140 -4.59 7.14 13.34
N VAL A 141 -4.69 7.83 12.21
CA VAL A 141 -4.84 7.21 10.88
C VAL A 141 -3.55 6.51 10.45
N LEU A 142 -2.37 7.07 10.78
CA LEU A 142 -1.08 6.44 10.50
C LEU A 142 -0.96 5.06 11.16
N GLN A 143 -1.37 4.96 12.43
CA GLN A 143 -1.34 3.71 13.19
C GLN A 143 -2.19 2.63 12.51
N GLU A 144 -3.40 2.97 12.07
CA GLU A 144 -4.31 2.06 11.36
C GLU A 144 -3.72 1.63 10.00
N ILE A 145 -3.15 2.56 9.24
CA ILE A 145 -2.49 2.26 7.96
C ILE A 145 -1.36 1.26 8.14
N ILE A 146 -0.50 1.45 9.14
CA ILE A 146 0.61 0.55 9.42
C ILE A 146 0.07 -0.78 9.96
N GLY A 147 -1.05 -0.73 10.69
CA GLY A 147 -1.86 -1.88 11.09
C GLY A 147 -2.30 -2.80 9.94
N LEU A 148 -2.38 -2.31 8.71
CA LEU A 148 -2.72 -3.11 7.53
C LEU A 148 -1.50 -3.85 6.93
N GLU A 149 -0.27 -3.50 7.31
CA GLU A 149 0.94 -4.18 6.82
C GLU A 149 1.19 -5.52 7.52
N ASN A 150 1.72 -6.51 6.79
CA ASN A 150 2.06 -7.82 7.36
C ASN A 150 3.58 -8.03 7.41
N PHE A 151 4.10 -8.19 8.63
CA PHE A 151 5.51 -8.44 8.94
C PHE A 151 5.76 -9.82 9.57
N LYS A 152 4.79 -10.74 9.51
CA LYS A 152 4.96 -12.12 10.01
C LYS A 152 6.15 -12.79 9.34
N ASN A 153 6.93 -13.52 10.13
CA ASN A 153 8.08 -14.33 9.68
C ASN A 153 9.19 -13.51 8.98
N LEU A 154 9.20 -12.18 9.14
CA LEU A 154 10.27 -11.34 8.65
C LEU A 154 11.25 -11.03 9.78
N PHE A 155 12.54 -11.18 9.50
CA PHE A 155 13.59 -10.69 10.39
C PHE A 155 13.53 -9.15 10.49
N LEU A 156 13.74 -8.60 11.68
CA LEU A 156 13.46 -7.20 12.00
C LEU A 156 14.12 -6.20 11.01
N PRO A 157 15.43 -6.28 10.70
CA PRO A 157 16.05 -5.42 9.69
C PRO A 157 15.41 -5.53 8.29
N ASN A 158 14.99 -6.72 7.89
CA ASN A 158 14.34 -6.94 6.59
C ASN A 158 12.93 -6.35 6.57
N ALA A 159 12.18 -6.49 7.66
CA ALA A 159 10.88 -5.84 7.82
C ALA A 159 11.01 -4.32 7.79
N LEU A 160 12.04 -3.77 8.46
CA LEU A 160 12.31 -2.33 8.50
C LEU A 160 12.67 -1.77 7.11
N ARG A 161 13.49 -2.48 6.33
CA ARG A 161 13.75 -2.13 4.92
C ARG A 161 12.48 -2.12 4.07
N LYS A 162 11.67 -3.18 4.17
CA LYS A 162 10.39 -3.30 3.46
C LYS A 162 9.45 -2.15 3.83
N PHE A 163 9.43 -1.77 5.11
CA PHE A 163 8.62 -0.69 5.63
C PHE A 163 9.05 0.66 5.06
N PHE A 164 10.35 0.99 5.11
CA PHE A 164 10.86 2.27 4.59
C PHE A 164 10.83 2.40 3.06
N ALA A 165 10.88 1.27 2.34
CA ALA A 165 10.70 1.28 0.89
C ALA A 165 9.32 1.83 0.48
N LYS A 166 8.30 1.63 1.32
CA LYS A 166 6.94 2.13 1.11
C LYS A 166 6.70 3.48 1.79
N ASN A 167 7.15 3.59 3.03
CA ASN A 167 6.89 4.74 3.91
C ASN A 167 8.17 5.59 3.96
N ARG A 168 8.29 6.53 3.02
CA ARG A 168 9.48 7.39 2.91
C ARG A 168 9.49 8.43 4.04
N PRO A 169 10.45 8.37 4.98
CA PRO A 169 10.62 9.42 5.97
C PRO A 169 11.11 10.71 5.32
N THR A 170 10.91 11.84 6.00
CA THR A 170 11.40 13.16 5.58
C THR A 170 12.67 13.54 6.31
N ASN A 171 13.54 14.27 5.63
CA ASN A 171 14.82 14.73 6.16
C ASN A 171 14.66 15.83 7.23
N ASP A 172 13.56 16.57 7.22
CA ASP A 172 13.58 17.91 7.84
C ASP A 172 13.32 18.01 9.34
N ARG A 173 12.85 16.98 10.06
CA ARG A 173 12.52 17.14 11.50
C ARG A 173 12.71 15.94 12.41
N GLY A 174 12.98 14.73 11.91
CA GLY A 174 13.01 13.51 12.73
C GLY A 174 11.66 13.12 13.39
N GLU A 175 10.77 14.07 13.70
CA GLU A 175 9.46 13.84 14.35
C GLU A 175 8.60 12.82 13.61
N TYR A 176 8.50 12.95 12.28
CA TYR A 176 7.74 11.98 11.49
C TYR A 176 8.39 10.58 11.46
N LEU A 177 9.72 10.51 11.51
CA LEU A 177 10.44 9.24 11.64
C LEU A 177 10.10 8.57 12.98
N HIS A 178 10.02 9.33 14.08
CA HIS A 178 9.58 8.80 15.37
C HIS A 178 8.17 8.21 15.30
N LEU A 179 7.21 8.91 14.68
CA LEU A 179 5.84 8.41 14.49
C LEU A 179 5.81 7.11 13.67
N LEU A 180 6.60 7.04 12.60
CA LEU A 180 6.71 5.84 11.76
C LEU A 180 7.28 4.66 12.53
N ILE A 181 8.38 4.86 13.27
CA ILE A 181 9.04 3.79 14.01
C ILE A 181 8.19 3.33 15.19
N ASP A 182 7.49 4.22 15.90
CA ASP A 182 6.55 3.85 16.97
C ASP A 182 5.45 2.92 16.45
N ALA A 183 4.77 3.34 15.38
CA ALA A 183 3.71 2.55 14.76
C ALA A 183 4.24 1.21 14.19
N PHE A 184 5.41 1.23 13.54
CA PHE A 184 6.06 0.02 13.05
C PHE A 184 6.39 -0.95 14.19
N SER A 185 6.92 -0.46 15.30
CA SER A 185 7.36 -1.30 16.43
C SER A 185 6.19 -2.03 17.07
N LYS A 186 5.08 -1.31 17.29
CA LYS A 186 3.80 -1.89 17.75
C LYS A 186 3.32 -2.97 16.76
N ARG A 187 3.31 -2.67 15.46
CA ARG A 187 2.84 -3.62 14.44
C ARG A 187 3.75 -4.84 14.32
N PHE A 188 5.05 -4.66 14.34
CA PHE A 188 6.02 -5.75 14.24
C PHE A 188 5.89 -6.71 15.43
N SER A 189 5.71 -6.18 16.64
CA SER A 189 5.44 -6.98 17.84
C SER A 189 4.16 -7.80 17.69
N THR A 190 3.05 -7.20 17.26
CA THR A 190 1.77 -7.91 17.06
C THR A 190 1.85 -8.97 15.96
N CYS A 191 2.67 -8.75 14.93
CA CYS A 191 2.90 -9.74 13.88
C CYS A 191 3.77 -10.92 14.37
N ASN A 192 4.66 -10.70 15.33
CA ASN A 192 5.67 -11.67 15.75
C ASN A 192 5.64 -11.89 17.27
N PRO A 193 4.52 -12.40 17.84
CA PRO A 193 4.38 -12.57 19.29
C PRO A 193 5.43 -13.51 19.89
N ASN A 194 5.92 -14.48 19.11
CA ASN A 194 6.90 -15.47 19.55
C ASN A 194 8.27 -14.86 19.90
N LEU A 195 8.58 -13.65 19.45
CA LEU A 195 9.85 -12.99 19.77
C LEU A 195 9.90 -12.54 21.24
N ASN A 196 8.76 -12.36 21.90
CA ASN A 196 8.66 -11.89 23.29
C ASN A 196 9.44 -10.58 23.58
N ILE A 197 9.62 -9.73 22.56
CA ILE A 197 10.25 -8.41 22.70
C ILE A 197 9.15 -7.35 22.79
N ASN A 198 9.20 -6.50 23.81
CA ASN A 198 8.29 -5.34 23.97
C ASN A 198 8.40 -4.39 22.75
N PRO A 199 7.29 -3.84 22.22
CA PRO A 199 7.30 -2.72 21.28
C PRO A 199 8.32 -1.61 21.57
N GLU A 200 8.49 -1.20 22.84
CA GLU A 200 9.47 -0.17 23.22
C GLU A 200 10.91 -0.60 22.96
N ALA A 201 11.23 -1.87 23.21
CA ALA A 201 12.55 -2.41 22.88
C ALA A 201 12.75 -2.50 21.37
N ILE A 202 11.73 -2.91 20.61
CA ILE A 202 11.77 -2.91 19.13
C ILE A 202 12.01 -1.48 18.60
N TYR A 203 11.37 -0.48 19.19
CA TYR A 203 11.56 0.93 18.84
C TYR A 203 13.02 1.36 19.01
N VAL A 204 13.62 1.07 20.17
CA VAL A 204 15.03 1.36 20.45
C VAL A 204 15.97 0.61 19.50
N ILE A 205 15.67 -0.66 19.20
CA ILE A 205 16.45 -1.46 18.25
C ILE A 205 16.36 -0.86 16.85
N CYS A 206 15.18 -0.41 16.40
CA CYS A 206 15.02 0.23 15.08
C CYS A 206 15.92 1.45 14.93
N PHE A 207 15.98 2.34 15.93
CA PHE A 207 16.90 3.47 15.92
C PHE A 207 18.36 3.03 15.95
N SER A 208 18.69 2.00 16.73
CA SER A 208 20.04 1.42 16.75
C SER A 208 20.46 0.91 15.36
N LEU A 209 19.55 0.27 14.62
CA LEU A 209 19.79 -0.21 13.26
C LEU A 209 19.95 0.91 12.24
N ILE A 210 19.18 2.00 12.37
CA ILE A 210 19.29 3.18 11.52
C ILE A 210 20.66 3.85 11.75
N LEU A 211 21.03 4.08 13.01
CA LEU A 211 22.33 4.67 13.36
C LEU A 211 23.49 3.79 12.90
N LEU A 212 23.40 2.47 13.07
CA LEU A 212 24.39 1.53 12.56
C LEU A 212 24.49 1.59 11.02
N SER A 213 23.35 1.73 10.33
CA SER A 213 23.33 1.82 8.88
C SER A 213 24.06 3.07 8.39
N VAL A 214 23.79 4.22 9.00
CA VAL A 214 24.49 5.48 8.71
C VAL A 214 25.98 5.37 9.04
N ASP A 215 26.30 4.77 10.19
CA ASP A 215 27.69 4.54 10.62
C ASP A 215 28.47 3.76 9.57
N LEU A 216 27.95 2.60 9.14
CA LEU A 216 28.62 1.71 8.21
C LEU A 216 28.70 2.29 6.78
N SER A 217 27.69 3.02 6.31
CA SER A 217 27.63 3.52 4.93
C SER A 217 28.29 4.88 4.71
N SER A 218 28.36 5.75 5.73
CA SER A 218 28.82 7.12 5.55
C SER A 218 30.34 7.21 5.30
N PRO A 219 30.82 7.81 4.20
CA PRO A 219 32.26 7.97 3.96
C PRO A 219 32.95 8.91 4.97
N HIS A 220 32.16 9.74 5.69
CA HIS A 220 32.67 10.69 6.67
C HIS A 220 33.08 10.03 7.99
N ILE A 221 32.56 8.82 8.27
CA ILE A 221 32.86 8.08 9.49
C ILE A 221 34.02 7.12 9.20
N ARG A 222 35.22 7.45 9.71
CA ARG A 222 36.43 6.65 9.49
C ARG A 222 36.47 5.38 10.34
N ASN A 223 36.11 5.51 11.62
CA ASN A 223 36.10 4.41 12.58
C ASN A 223 34.69 3.86 12.68
N LYS A 224 34.43 2.75 11.97
CA LYS A 224 33.14 2.08 11.96
C LYS A 224 32.88 1.34 13.26
N MET A 225 31.64 1.31 13.70
CA MET A 225 31.20 0.55 14.85
C MET A 225 31.42 -0.95 14.60
N SER A 226 32.20 -1.58 15.47
CA SER A 226 32.41 -3.03 15.44
C SER A 226 31.17 -3.78 15.93
N LYS A 227 31.02 -5.05 15.53
CA LYS A 227 29.95 -5.94 16.02
C LYS A 227 29.89 -5.98 17.55
N ARG A 228 31.05 -6.04 18.21
CA ARG A 228 31.15 -6.08 19.68
C ARG A 228 30.64 -4.80 20.33
N GLU A 229 30.96 -3.63 19.75
CA GLU A 229 30.47 -2.35 20.25
C GLU A 229 28.97 -2.22 20.07
N PHE A 230 28.44 -2.62 18.91
CA PHE A 230 27.00 -2.61 18.65
C PHE A 230 26.24 -3.48 19.67
N ILE A 231 26.67 -4.74 19.85
CA ILE A 231 26.07 -5.66 20.84
C ILE A 231 26.06 -5.02 22.23
N LYS A 232 27.19 -4.45 22.67
CA LYS A 232 27.30 -3.80 23.99
C LYS A 232 26.33 -2.63 24.13
N ASN A 233 26.21 -1.79 23.11
CA ASN A 233 25.35 -0.60 23.12
C ASN A 233 23.86 -0.97 23.11
N THR A 234 23.44 -1.85 22.20
CA THR A 234 22.03 -2.22 22.02
C THR A 234 21.51 -3.09 23.15
N LYS A 235 22.32 -4.01 23.69
CA LYS A 235 21.95 -4.82 24.87
C LYS A 235 21.62 -3.95 26.08
N ARG A 236 22.40 -2.88 26.30
CA ARG A 236 22.18 -1.94 27.40
C ARG A 236 20.89 -1.13 27.24
N ALA A 237 20.48 -0.88 26.00
CA ALA A 237 19.35 -0.02 25.68
C ALA A 237 18.01 -0.78 25.56
N ALA A 238 18.04 -2.04 25.10
CA ALA A 238 16.83 -2.81 24.78
C ALA A 238 16.75 -4.18 25.49
N SER A 239 17.74 -4.55 26.32
CA SER A 239 17.77 -5.80 27.11
C SER A 239 17.50 -7.07 26.29
N ILE A 240 18.04 -7.14 25.08
CA ILE A 240 17.90 -8.29 24.17
C ILE A 240 19.10 -9.22 24.22
N ASP A 241 18.88 -10.46 23.76
CA ASP A 241 19.90 -11.50 23.67
C ASP A 241 21.09 -11.10 22.76
N GLU A 242 22.27 -11.58 23.13
CA GLU A 242 23.53 -11.23 22.49
C GLU A 242 23.69 -11.86 21.10
N GLU A 243 23.24 -13.09 20.93
CA GLU A 243 23.23 -13.76 19.63
C GLU A 243 22.28 -13.04 18.67
N PHE A 244 21.08 -12.68 19.15
CA PHE A 244 20.14 -11.88 18.38
C PHE A 244 20.71 -10.51 17.96
N CYS A 245 21.34 -9.76 18.88
CA CYS A 245 22.08 -8.53 18.55
C CYS A 245 23.14 -8.76 17.47
N GLY A 246 23.88 -9.88 17.56
CA GLY A 246 24.89 -10.24 16.58
C GLY A 246 24.30 -10.42 15.18
N HIS A 247 23.18 -11.13 15.07
CA HIS A 247 22.48 -11.33 13.80
C HIS A 247 21.92 -10.03 13.21
N LEU A 248 21.45 -9.11 14.07
CA LEU A 248 21.04 -7.78 13.64
C LEU A 248 22.20 -7.03 12.97
N TYR A 249 23.39 -7.01 13.59
CA TYR A 249 24.58 -6.38 13.01
C TYR A 249 24.97 -7.01 11.68
N ASP A 250 25.09 -8.34 11.65
CA ASP A 250 25.51 -9.08 10.44
C ASP A 250 24.59 -8.77 9.26
N ASN A 251 23.28 -8.67 9.52
CA ASN A 251 22.32 -8.34 8.47
C ASN A 251 22.51 -6.93 7.91
N ILE A 252 22.81 -5.93 8.74
CA ILE A 252 23.11 -4.57 8.25
C ILE A 252 24.42 -4.56 7.48
N TYR A 253 25.45 -5.24 8.00
CA TYR A 253 26.77 -5.31 7.37
C TYR A 253 26.72 -5.99 5.99
N LEU A 254 25.99 -7.10 5.87
CA LEU A 254 25.94 -7.90 4.64
C LEU A 254 24.94 -7.38 3.60
N VAL A 255 23.76 -6.93 4.04
CA VAL A 255 22.67 -6.53 3.11
C VAL A 255 22.66 -5.02 2.87
N GLY A 256 23.19 -4.23 3.79
CA GLY A 256 23.26 -2.78 3.68
C GLY A 256 22.13 -2.03 4.40
N HIS A 257 22.06 -0.73 4.09
CA HIS A 257 21.30 0.29 4.82
C HIS A 257 19.81 -0.05 4.99
N VAL A 258 19.23 0.19 6.18
CA VAL A 258 17.80 -0.11 6.43
C VAL A 258 16.82 0.93 5.88
N ALA A 259 17.26 2.19 5.80
CA ALA A 259 16.43 3.30 5.33
C ALA A 259 16.94 3.85 3.99
N PRO A 260 16.21 4.73 3.28
CA PRO A 260 16.73 5.36 2.08
C PRO A 260 17.95 6.22 2.44
N THR A 261 18.95 6.28 1.56
CA THR A 261 20.20 7.05 1.74
C THR A 261 20.00 8.56 1.91
N ASP A 262 18.78 9.04 1.73
CA ASP A 262 18.44 10.46 1.80
C ASP A 262 18.11 10.93 3.23
N LEU A 263 18.11 10.05 4.24
CA LEU A 263 17.89 10.39 5.65
C LEU A 263 19.08 11.12 6.30
#